data_AF-A0A2E1MVR8-F1
#
_entry.id   AF-A0A2E1MVR8-F1
#
_cell.length_a   1.000
_cell.length_b   1.000
_cell.length_c   1.000
_cell.angle_alpha   90.00
_cell.angle_beta   90.00
_cell.angle_gamma   90.00
#
_symmetry.space_group_name_H-M   'P 1'
#
loop_
_entity.id
_entity.type
_entity.pdbx_description
1 polymer ?
#
loop_
_entity_poly.entity_id
_entity_poly.type
_entity_poly.pdbx_seq_one_letter_code
_entity_poly.pdbx_strand_id
1 'polypeptide(L)'
;MNKPLLIIYGKNEVDVSKYGEAYIYKLSSLKIKSNYKFKVLNNPSKLDKIADYEKKSYIKWIYSIGNIPIYRKVSDFLNFDLFLLGDLASMRNEIYQTFNLLCNIKYLKLLKKKYKPCSIELINLPIEYEKLLYCNLIKKDYSLNNIYLTIKSTLKKLFLFTKVIIKIIIFSIKNIIYSL
;
A
#
# COMPACT_ATOMS: atom_id res chain seq x y z
N MET A 1 1.75 14.15 -29.88
CA MET A 1 0.75 13.24 -29.27
C MET A 1 1.11 12.98 -27.82
N ASN A 2 0.13 12.86 -26.93
CA ASN A 2 0.40 12.49 -25.53
C ASN A 2 0.93 11.04 -25.49
N LYS A 3 2.02 10.82 -24.75
CA LYS A 3 2.67 9.50 -24.60
C LYS A 3 1.93 8.67 -23.53
N PRO A 4 1.84 7.34 -23.68
CA PRO A 4 1.30 6.48 -22.62
C PRO A 4 2.25 6.46 -21.42
N LEU A 5 1.70 6.19 -20.23
CA LEU A 5 2.46 5.91 -19.01
C LEU A 5 2.48 4.41 -18.74
N LEU A 6 3.64 3.78 -18.85
CA LEU A 6 3.84 2.38 -18.55
C LEU A 6 4.28 2.23 -17.09
N ILE A 7 3.51 1.51 -16.30
CA ILE A 7 3.87 1.12 -14.93
C ILE A 7 4.29 -0.34 -14.99
N ILE A 8 5.55 -0.62 -14.64
CA ILE A 8 6.17 -1.93 -14.90
C ILE A 8 6.72 -2.53 -13.61
N TYR A 9 6.43 -3.81 -13.39
CA TYR A 9 6.99 -4.62 -12.31
C TYR A 9 7.63 -5.90 -12.87
N GLY A 10 8.68 -6.41 -12.22
CA GLY A 10 9.35 -7.64 -12.63
C GLY A 10 10.81 -7.71 -12.21
N LYS A 11 11.42 -8.87 -12.42
CA LYS A 11 12.86 -9.09 -12.15
C LYS A 11 13.71 -9.10 -13.41
N ASN A 12 13.11 -9.43 -14.56
CA ASN A 12 13.79 -9.61 -15.83
C ASN A 12 13.64 -8.39 -16.73
N GLU A 13 14.37 -8.37 -17.84
CA GLU A 13 14.21 -7.37 -18.88
C GLU A 13 12.81 -7.45 -19.52
N VAL A 14 12.20 -6.29 -19.78
CA VAL A 14 10.89 -6.18 -20.45
C VAL A 14 11.06 -5.35 -21.72
N ASP A 15 10.59 -5.88 -22.84
CA ASP A 15 10.52 -5.15 -24.10
C ASP A 15 9.22 -4.34 -24.18
N VAL A 16 9.36 -3.02 -24.32
CA VAL A 16 8.25 -2.08 -24.43
C VAL A 16 8.11 -1.48 -25.83
N SER A 17 8.82 -2.00 -26.83
CA SER A 17 8.84 -1.46 -28.20
C SER A 17 7.46 -1.37 -28.83
N LYS A 18 6.53 -2.27 -28.47
CA LYS A 18 5.14 -2.26 -28.95
C LYS A 18 4.34 -1.01 -28.57
N TYR A 19 4.82 -0.21 -27.60
CA TYR A 19 4.13 1.00 -27.13
C TYR A 19 4.69 2.29 -27.76
N GLY A 20 5.71 2.21 -28.62
CA GLY A 20 6.34 3.40 -29.22
C GLY A 20 7.00 4.31 -28.18
N GLU A 21 6.92 5.63 -28.36
CA GLU A 21 7.44 6.59 -27.39
C GLU A 21 6.58 6.64 -26.12
N ALA A 22 7.16 6.33 -24.96
CA ALA A 22 6.41 6.21 -23.71
C ALA A 22 7.09 6.88 -22.51
N TYR A 23 6.27 7.23 -21.50
CA TYR A 23 6.73 7.49 -20.14
C TYR A 23 6.80 6.18 -19.37
N ILE A 24 7.84 5.97 -18.58
CA ILE A 24 8.02 4.71 -17.86
C ILE A 24 8.21 4.94 -16.37
N TYR A 25 7.49 4.18 -15.56
CA TYR A 25 7.63 4.11 -14.13
C TYR A 25 7.87 2.67 -13.68
N LYS A 26 9.05 2.41 -13.11
CA LYS A 26 9.46 1.09 -12.63
C LYS A 26 9.12 0.92 -11.16
N LEU A 27 8.40 -0.14 -10.82
CA LEU A 27 8.15 -0.56 -9.42
C LEU A 27 9.21 -1.54 -8.89
N SER A 28 10.21 -1.86 -9.71
CA SER A 28 11.24 -2.86 -9.45
C SER A 28 12.53 -2.51 -10.22
N SER A 29 13.61 -3.25 -9.96
CA SER A 29 14.94 -3.03 -10.53
C SER A 29 15.12 -3.55 -11.97
N LEU A 30 14.04 -3.81 -12.71
CA LEU A 30 14.10 -4.34 -14.07
C LEU A 30 14.82 -3.43 -15.07
N LYS A 31 15.35 -4.08 -16.13
CA LYS A 31 15.87 -3.43 -17.33
C LYS A 31 14.76 -3.26 -18.36
N ILE A 32 14.85 -2.20 -19.15
CA ILE A 32 13.87 -1.87 -20.18
C ILE A 32 14.57 -1.90 -21.52
N LYS A 33 14.03 -2.72 -22.42
CA LYS A 33 14.43 -2.74 -23.82
C LYS A 33 13.38 -1.99 -24.64
N SER A 34 13.83 -1.11 -25.53
CA SER A 34 12.94 -0.39 -26.45
C SER A 34 13.71 0.07 -27.68
N ASN A 35 13.07 -0.06 -28.84
CA ASN A 35 13.56 0.53 -30.10
C ASN A 35 13.20 2.03 -30.23
N TYR A 36 12.43 2.58 -29.29
CA TYR A 36 11.93 3.96 -29.32
C TYR A 36 12.44 4.77 -28.13
N LYS A 37 12.39 6.10 -28.25
CA LYS A 37 12.74 7.01 -27.15
C LYS A 37 11.72 6.92 -26.02
N PHE A 38 12.17 6.61 -24.82
CA PHE A 38 11.36 6.62 -23.61
C PHE A 38 11.96 7.52 -22.52
N LYS A 39 11.10 7.96 -21.60
CA LYS A 39 11.53 8.75 -20.43
C LYS A 39 11.16 8.03 -19.14
N VAL A 40 12.17 7.66 -18.36
CA VAL A 40 11.99 7.09 -17.02
C VAL A 40 11.63 8.20 -16.04
N LEU A 41 10.52 8.02 -15.32
CA LEU A 41 9.96 8.99 -14.38
C LEU A 41 10.26 8.68 -12.91
N ASN A 42 10.94 7.56 -12.62
CA ASN A 42 11.40 7.25 -11.28
C ASN A 42 12.26 8.38 -10.71
N ASN A 43 11.95 8.81 -9.48
CA ASN A 43 12.74 9.80 -8.75
C ASN A 43 12.78 9.38 -7.28
N PRO A 44 13.85 8.68 -6.84
CA PRO A 44 13.99 8.21 -5.47
C PRO A 44 13.85 9.33 -4.45
N SER A 45 14.52 10.46 -4.66
CA SER A 45 14.48 11.60 -3.73
C SER A 45 13.08 12.18 -3.54
N LYS A 46 12.21 12.13 -4.57
CA LYS A 46 10.80 12.52 -4.41
C LYS A 46 9.99 11.47 -3.66
N LEU A 47 10.26 10.19 -3.88
CA LEU A 47 9.62 9.11 -3.13
C LEU A 47 9.98 9.16 -1.65
N ASP A 48 11.24 9.44 -1.33
CA ASP A 48 11.71 9.59 0.06
C ASP A 48 10.99 10.75 0.77
N LYS A 49 10.84 11.90 0.10
CA LYS A 49 10.07 13.04 0.64
C LYS A 49 8.60 12.69 0.88
N ILE A 50 7.98 11.91 0.00
CA ILE A 50 6.61 11.42 0.18
C ILE A 50 6.57 10.48 1.39
N ALA A 51 7.50 9.52 1.47
CA ALA A 51 7.59 8.58 2.58
C ALA A 51 7.75 9.29 3.93
N ASP A 52 8.65 10.27 4.03
CA ASP A 52 8.84 11.04 5.26
C ASP A 52 7.59 11.81 5.66
N TYR A 53 6.89 12.41 4.69
CA TYR A 53 5.65 13.12 4.95
C TYR A 53 4.55 12.17 5.44
N GLU A 54 4.36 11.02 4.78
CA GLU A 54 3.37 10.03 5.17
C GLU A 54 3.67 9.44 6.55
N LYS A 55 4.94 9.15 6.84
CA LYS A 55 5.38 8.67 8.15
C LYS A 55 5.04 9.70 9.24
N LYS A 56 5.37 10.97 9.03
CA LYS A 56 5.04 12.05 9.98
C LYS A 56 3.53 12.20 10.18
N SER A 57 2.76 12.14 9.09
CA SER A 57 1.29 12.22 9.15
C SER A 57 0.69 11.07 9.94
N TYR A 58 1.19 9.85 9.71
CA TYR A 58 0.74 8.66 10.40
C TYR A 58 1.07 8.70 11.90
N ILE A 59 2.29 9.11 12.26
CA ILE A 59 2.70 9.30 13.66
C ILE A 59 1.79 10.32 14.35
N LYS A 60 1.52 11.47 13.72
CA LYS A 60 0.59 12.47 14.26
C LYS A 60 -0.81 11.90 14.47
N TRP A 61 -1.31 11.09 13.53
CA TRP A 61 -2.61 10.44 13.66
C TRP A 61 -2.64 9.45 14.83
N ILE A 62 -1.62 8.61 15.00
CA ILE A 62 -1.52 7.72 16.18
C ILE A 62 -1.58 8.52 17.48
N TYR A 63 -0.77 9.58 17.60
CA TYR A 63 -0.77 10.39 18.82
C TYR A 63 -2.10 11.10 19.06
N SER A 64 -2.82 11.48 17.99
CA SER A 64 -4.17 12.04 18.14
C SER A 64 -5.16 11.05 18.75
N ILE A 65 -5.00 9.74 18.47
CA ILE A 65 -5.84 8.68 19.04
C ILE A 65 -5.51 8.47 20.52
N GLY A 66 -4.22 8.48 20.89
CA GLY A 66 -3.80 8.37 22.29
C GLY A 66 -4.24 9.50 23.21
N ASN A 67 -4.62 10.64 22.63
CA ASN A 67 -5.17 11.76 23.37
C ASN A 67 -6.69 11.68 23.55
N ILE A 68 -7.36 10.67 23.02
CA ILE A 68 -8.80 10.45 23.24
C ILE A 68 -9.02 9.92 24.67
N PRO A 69 -9.81 10.59 25.53
CA PRO A 69 -10.00 10.18 26.92
C PRO A 69 -10.57 8.77 27.08
N ILE A 70 -11.50 8.40 26.18
CA ILE A 70 -12.09 7.05 26.11
C ILE A 70 -11.03 6.00 25.77
N TYR A 71 -10.06 6.36 24.93
CA TYR A 71 -8.97 5.47 24.57
C TYR A 71 -8.03 5.22 25.76
N ARG A 72 -7.66 6.28 26.49
CA ARG A 72 -6.80 6.13 27.69
C ARG A 72 -7.44 5.18 28.71
N LYS A 73 -8.74 5.32 28.98
CA LYS A 73 -9.47 4.41 29.87
C LYS A 73 -9.46 2.95 29.40
N VAL A 74 -9.58 2.72 28.09
CA VAL A 74 -9.55 1.36 27.51
C VAL A 74 -8.13 0.79 27.48
N SER A 75 -7.13 1.62 27.18
CA SER A 75 -5.70 1.30 27.20
C SER A 75 -5.27 0.85 28.60
N ASP A 76 -5.65 1.60 29.62
CA ASP A 76 -5.34 1.30 31.02
C ASP A 76 -6.05 0.01 31.47
N PHE A 77 -7.30 -0.20 31.05
CA PHE A 77 -8.08 -1.40 31.36
C PHE A 77 -7.53 -2.67 30.69
N LEU A 78 -7.05 -2.57 29.45
CA LEU A 78 -6.50 -3.69 28.68
C LEU A 78 -4.98 -3.88 28.86
N ASN A 79 -4.33 -3.01 29.65
CA ASN A 79 -2.88 -2.95 29.80
C ASN A 79 -2.15 -2.92 28.44
N PHE A 80 -2.70 -2.17 27.49
CA PHE A 80 -2.31 -2.17 26.08
C PHE A 80 -1.75 -0.81 25.68
N ASP A 81 -0.43 -0.70 25.55
CA ASP A 81 0.23 0.57 25.26
C ASP A 81 0.21 0.89 23.75
N LEU A 82 -0.10 2.15 23.41
CA LEU A 82 0.03 2.70 22.06
C LEU A 82 1.45 2.64 21.52
N PHE A 83 2.45 2.56 22.40
CA PHE A 83 3.82 2.26 21.98
C PHE A 83 3.89 0.99 21.14
N LEU A 84 3.07 -0.02 21.42
CA LEU A 84 2.99 -1.24 20.62
C LEU A 84 2.42 -0.98 19.21
N LEU A 85 1.43 -0.09 19.06
CA LEU A 85 0.89 0.28 17.73
C LEU A 85 1.83 1.21 16.96
N GLY A 86 2.53 2.11 17.65
CA GLY A 86 3.62 2.92 17.08
C GLY A 86 4.84 2.08 16.68
N ASP A 87 5.16 1.05 17.47
CA ASP A 87 6.21 0.07 17.16
C ASP A 87 5.80 -0.87 16.05
N LEU A 88 4.54 -1.31 15.99
CA LEU A 88 4.01 -2.08 14.86
C LEU A 88 4.09 -1.26 13.58
N ALA A 89 3.84 0.05 13.62
CA ALA A 89 4.08 0.93 12.48
C ALA A 89 5.57 1.12 12.11
N SER A 90 6.45 0.87 13.08
CA SER A 90 7.90 0.85 12.89
C SER A 90 8.43 -0.55 12.53
N MET A 91 7.61 -1.61 12.66
CA MET A 91 7.98 -2.98 12.29
C MET A 91 8.11 -3.11 10.78
N ARG A 92 9.36 -3.36 10.39
CA ARG A 92 10.02 -2.80 9.21
C ARG A 92 9.91 -3.65 7.95
N ASN A 93 9.26 -4.82 8.00
CA ASN A 93 9.42 -5.82 6.92
C ASN A 93 8.12 -6.16 6.17
N GLU A 94 6.95 -6.14 6.81
CA GLU A 94 5.67 -6.41 6.11
C GLU A 94 4.92 -5.14 5.71
N ILE A 95 5.00 -4.08 6.54
CA ILE A 95 4.39 -2.78 6.25
C ILE A 95 5.11 -2.07 5.10
N TYR A 96 6.41 -2.31 4.91
CA TYR A 96 7.20 -1.60 3.91
C TYR A 96 6.76 -1.84 2.48
N GLN A 97 6.29 -3.04 2.13
CA GLN A 97 5.81 -3.29 0.77
C GLN A 97 4.52 -2.51 0.50
N THR A 98 3.58 -2.52 1.45
CA THR A 98 2.33 -1.76 1.35
C THR A 98 2.58 -0.26 1.41
N PHE A 99 3.47 0.20 2.29
CA PHE A 99 3.84 1.59 2.44
C PHE A 99 4.60 2.14 1.22
N ASN A 100 5.55 1.38 0.68
CA ASN A 100 6.21 1.71 -0.58
C ASN A 100 5.19 1.79 -1.70
N LEU A 101 4.25 0.84 -1.80
CA LEU A 101 3.20 0.90 -2.81
C LEU A 101 2.32 2.16 -2.65
N LEU A 102 1.95 2.54 -1.44
CA LEU A 102 1.21 3.78 -1.17
C LEU A 102 2.00 5.03 -1.62
N CYS A 103 3.29 5.09 -1.30
CA CYS A 103 4.16 6.19 -1.74
C CYS A 103 4.25 6.25 -3.27
N ASN A 104 4.41 5.09 -3.92
CA ASN A 104 4.41 4.96 -5.37
C ASN A 104 3.07 5.44 -5.97
N ILE A 105 1.93 5.05 -5.39
CA ILE A 105 0.59 5.50 -5.84
C ILE A 105 0.47 7.02 -5.73
N LYS A 106 0.86 7.62 -4.59
CA LYS A 106 0.82 9.08 -4.41
C LYS A 106 1.72 9.77 -5.43
N TYR A 107 2.91 9.25 -5.69
CA TYR A 107 3.80 9.82 -6.68
C TYR A 107 3.25 9.69 -8.11
N LEU A 108 2.69 8.53 -8.46
CA LEU A 108 2.05 8.29 -9.75
C LEU A 108 0.85 9.23 -9.98
N LYS A 109 0.08 9.57 -8.94
CA LYS A 109 -0.98 10.61 -9.04
C LYS A 109 -0.40 11.98 -9.40
N LEU A 110 0.75 12.36 -8.83
CA LEU A 110 1.44 13.61 -9.20
C LEU A 110 1.96 13.56 -10.64
N LEU A 111 2.54 12.43 -11.05
CA LEU A 111 3.01 12.23 -12.43
C LEU A 111 1.86 12.28 -13.43
N LYS A 112 0.72 11.64 -13.14
CA LYS A 112 -0.48 11.70 -13.98
C LYS A 112 -0.94 13.14 -14.20
N LYS A 113 -0.99 13.96 -13.14
CA LYS A 113 -1.35 15.40 -13.24
C LYS A 113 -0.34 16.20 -14.05
N LYS A 114 0.96 15.95 -13.86
CA LYS A 114 2.05 16.70 -14.50
C LYS A 114 2.21 16.37 -15.99
N TYR A 115 2.21 15.08 -16.33
CA TYR A 115 2.54 14.60 -17.68
C TYR A 115 1.32 14.32 -18.55
N LYS A 116 0.11 14.25 -17.95
CA LYS A 116 -1.17 14.03 -18.64
C LYS A 116 -1.08 12.92 -19.72
N PRO A 117 -0.70 11.69 -19.34
CA PRO A 117 -0.51 10.61 -20.29
C PRO A 117 -1.84 10.27 -21.01
N CYS A 118 -1.75 9.80 -22.26
CA CYS A 118 -2.94 9.42 -23.05
C CYS A 118 -3.61 8.14 -22.52
N SER A 119 -2.81 7.18 -22.06
CA SER A 119 -3.24 5.95 -21.40
C SER A 119 -2.28 5.59 -20.26
N ILE A 120 -2.72 4.68 -19.39
CA ILE A 120 -1.89 4.10 -18.34
C ILE A 120 -1.93 2.59 -18.52
N GLU A 121 -0.76 2.00 -18.81
CA GLU A 121 -0.61 0.57 -19.03
C GLU A 121 0.05 -0.07 -17.81
N LEU A 122 -0.52 -1.17 -17.33
CA LEU A 122 -0.03 -1.95 -16.21
C LEU A 122 0.66 -3.20 -16.77
N ILE A 123 1.97 -3.34 -16.55
CA ILE A 123 2.79 -4.41 -17.13
C ILE A 123 3.41 -5.28 -16.04
N ASN A 124 3.11 -6.58 -16.06
CA ASN A 124 3.70 -7.61 -15.21
C ASN A 124 3.55 -7.35 -13.69
N LEU A 125 2.44 -6.73 -13.27
CA LEU A 125 2.17 -6.48 -11.86
C LEU A 125 1.55 -7.70 -11.16
N PRO A 126 1.89 -7.94 -9.87
CA PRO A 126 1.10 -8.83 -9.04
C PRO A 126 -0.36 -8.35 -8.98
N ILE A 127 -1.30 -9.28 -8.91
CA ILE A 127 -2.74 -9.01 -8.96
C ILE A 127 -3.16 -7.98 -7.91
N GLU A 128 -2.57 -8.04 -6.71
CA GLU A 128 -2.84 -7.11 -5.61
C GLU A 128 -2.41 -5.68 -5.94
N TYR A 129 -1.26 -5.53 -6.60
CA TYR A 129 -0.71 -4.23 -6.98
C TYR A 129 -1.51 -3.63 -8.13
N GLU A 130 -1.84 -4.46 -9.13
CA GLU A 130 -2.64 -4.06 -10.28
C GLU A 130 -3.99 -3.48 -9.86
N LYS A 131 -4.73 -4.19 -8.98
CA LYS A 131 -6.01 -3.71 -8.43
C LYS A 131 -5.88 -2.35 -7.76
N LEU A 132 -4.88 -2.18 -6.90
CA LEU A 132 -4.67 -0.94 -6.16
C LEU A 132 -4.34 0.23 -7.09
N LEU A 133 -3.48 0.00 -8.08
CA LEU A 133 -3.10 1.02 -9.05
C LEU A 133 -4.27 1.37 -9.97
N TYR A 134 -5.03 0.38 -10.42
CA TYR A 134 -6.22 0.61 -11.25
C TYR A 134 -7.28 1.42 -10.50
N CYS A 135 -7.59 1.07 -9.24
CA CYS A 135 -8.49 1.83 -8.36
C CYS A 135 -8.08 3.30 -8.23
N ASN A 136 -6.77 3.55 -8.10
CA ASN A 136 -6.27 4.87 -7.72
C ASN A 136 -5.88 5.76 -8.90
N LEU A 137 -5.60 5.17 -10.05
CA LEU A 137 -5.03 5.88 -11.21
C LEU A 137 -5.91 5.81 -12.45
N ILE A 138 -6.71 4.75 -12.65
CA ILE A 138 -7.41 4.52 -13.92
C ILE A 138 -8.91 4.75 -13.78
N LYS A 139 -9.58 4.15 -12.79
CA LYS A 139 -11.04 4.22 -12.67
C LYS A 139 -11.56 5.39 -11.82
N LYS A 140 -12.72 5.95 -12.23
CA LYS A 140 -13.61 6.79 -11.41
C LYS A 140 -14.64 5.97 -10.59
N ASP A 141 -15.07 4.78 -11.05
CA ASP A 141 -16.01 3.89 -10.34
C ASP A 141 -15.80 2.40 -10.68
N TYR A 142 -15.56 1.55 -9.67
CA TYR A 142 -15.17 0.14 -9.83
C TYR A 142 -16.36 -0.83 -9.96
N SER A 143 -16.76 -1.15 -11.20
CA SER A 143 -17.34 -2.48 -11.49
C SER A 143 -16.22 -3.53 -11.56
N LEU A 144 -16.16 -4.43 -10.58
CA LEU A 144 -15.16 -5.49 -10.46
C LEU A 144 -15.84 -6.81 -10.84
N ASN A 145 -15.49 -7.37 -12.00
CA ASN A 145 -15.88 -8.72 -12.46
C ASN A 145 -15.29 -9.85 -11.59
N ASN A 146 -15.13 -9.64 -10.29
CA ASN A 146 -14.48 -10.59 -9.39
C ASN A 146 -15.01 -10.47 -7.96
N ILE A 147 -16.33 -10.38 -7.84
CA ILE A 147 -17.10 -10.51 -6.58
C ILE A 147 -16.56 -11.68 -5.75
N TYR A 148 -16.24 -12.80 -6.41
CA TYR A 148 -15.66 -14.00 -5.79
C TYR A 148 -14.34 -13.75 -5.05
N LEU A 149 -13.40 -12.99 -5.65
CA LEU A 149 -12.11 -12.71 -5.02
C LEU A 149 -12.21 -11.71 -3.88
N THR A 150 -13.12 -10.73 -3.99
CA THR A 150 -13.38 -9.76 -2.92
C THR A 150 -13.96 -10.47 -1.71
N ILE A 151 -14.94 -11.35 -1.90
CA ILE A 151 -15.55 -12.22 -0.87
C ILE A 151 -14.50 -13.13 -0.22
N LYS A 152 -13.61 -13.74 -1.01
CA LYS A 152 -12.54 -14.60 -0.48
C LYS A 152 -11.58 -13.82 0.42
N SER A 153 -11.25 -12.57 0.07
CA SER A 153 -10.36 -11.73 0.88
C SER A 153 -11.02 -11.25 2.18
N THR A 154 -12.32 -10.91 2.14
CA THR A 154 -13.07 -10.50 3.33
C THR A 154 -13.29 -11.67 4.27
N LEU A 155 -13.59 -12.87 3.76
CA LEU A 155 -13.66 -14.10 4.56
C LEU A 155 -12.33 -14.41 5.26
N LYS A 156 -11.20 -14.26 4.55
CA LYS A 156 -9.87 -14.48 5.15
C LYS A 156 -9.57 -13.49 6.28
N LYS A 157 -9.96 -12.22 6.11
CA LYS A 157 -9.86 -11.19 7.17
C LYS A 157 -10.75 -11.52 8.36
N LEU A 158 -11.98 -11.96 8.12
CA LEU A 158 -12.93 -12.34 9.17
C LEU A 158 -12.37 -13.51 10.00
N PHE A 159 -11.79 -14.50 9.33
CA PHE A 159 -11.16 -15.67 9.97
C PHE A 159 -9.92 -15.31 10.81
N LEU A 160 -9.12 -14.32 10.37
CA LEU A 160 -8.01 -13.80 11.17
C LEU A 160 -8.52 -13.04 12.40
N PHE A 161 -9.58 -12.25 12.24
CA PHE A 161 -10.19 -11.50 13.34
C PHE A 161 -10.76 -12.42 14.42
N THR A 162 -11.48 -13.48 14.02
CA THR A 162 -12.01 -14.46 14.97
C THR A 162 -10.90 -15.18 15.74
N LYS A 163 -9.79 -15.55 15.08
CA LYS A 163 -8.62 -16.13 15.76
C LYS A 163 -8.00 -15.20 16.80
N VAL A 164 -7.93 -13.90 16.51
CA VAL A 164 -7.39 -12.90 17.45
C VAL A 164 -8.32 -12.74 18.65
N ILE A 165 -9.63 -12.63 18.44
CA ILE A 165 -10.62 -12.53 19.51
C ILE A 165 -10.58 -13.77 20.43
N ILE A 166 -10.50 -14.98 19.84
CA ILE A 166 -10.40 -16.21 20.63
C ILE A 166 -9.14 -16.22 21.51
N LYS A 167 -7.99 -15.78 20.97
CA LYS A 167 -6.76 -15.70 21.75
C LYS A 167 -6.86 -14.68 22.89
N ILE A 168 -7.52 -13.54 22.66
CA ILE A 168 -7.76 -12.52 23.69
C ILE A 168 -8.64 -13.10 24.81
N ILE A 169 -9.73 -13.79 24.46
CA ILE A 169 -10.63 -14.42 25.44
C ILE A 169 -9.88 -15.47 26.27
N ILE A 170 -9.09 -16.34 25.63
CA ILE A 170 -8.28 -17.35 26.33
C ILE A 170 -7.27 -16.69 27.29
N PHE A 171 -6.64 -15.60 26.87
CA PHE A 171 -5.71 -14.85 27.70
C PHE A 171 -6.40 -14.22 28.92
N SER A 172 -7.56 -13.60 28.73
CA SER A 172 -8.34 -13.01 29.82
C SER A 172 -8.82 -14.06 30.83
N ILE A 173 -9.29 -15.22 30.35
CA ILE A 173 -9.70 -16.33 31.23
C ILE A 173 -8.52 -16.86 32.04
N LYS A 174 -7.35 -17.05 31.39
CA LYS A 174 -6.14 -17.47 32.11
C LYS A 174 -5.76 -16.47 33.21
N ASN A 175 -5.75 -15.18 32.92
CA ASN A 175 -5.40 -14.17 33.92
C ASN A 175 -6.37 -14.14 35.11
N ILE A 176 -7.67 -14.34 34.88
CA ILE A 176 -8.67 -14.41 35.97
C ILE A 176 -8.41 -15.63 36.87
N ILE A 177 -8.09 -16.79 36.28
CA ILE A 177 -7.82 -18.03 37.02
C ILE A 177 -6.51 -17.93 37.82
N TYR A 178 -5.49 -17.25 37.31
CA TYR A 178 -4.21 -17.07 38.01
C TYR A 178 -4.22 -15.91 39.03
N SER A 179 -5.28 -15.10 39.08
CA SER A 179 -5.48 -14.01 40.05
C SER A 179 -6.40 -14.36 41.23
N LEU A 180 -6.91 -15.60 41.28
CA LEU A 180 -7.66 -16.21 42.37
C LEU A 180 -6.76 -17.17 43.15
#